data_AF-A0A8E2E9S1-F1
#
_entry.id   AF-A0A8E2E9S1-F1
#
_cell.length_a   1.000
_cell.length_b   1.000
_cell.length_c   1.000
_cell.angle_alpha   90.00
_cell.angle_beta   90.00
_cell.angle_gamma   90.00
#
_symmetry.space_group_name_H-M   'P 1'
#
loop_
_entity.id
_entity.type
_entity.pdbx_description
1 polymer ?
#
loop_
_entity_poly.entity_id
_entity_poly.type
_entity_poly.pdbx_seq_one_letter_code
_entity_poly.pdbx_strand_id
1 'polypeptide(L)'
;MKYFTSYLPSYLLFLFIYSSPLALAAADYAANAESAIKVLNDKWYSTSTGLYNGLWWNSANAMTTIADLGLIDDSFKSTAEQIISTTYANAPGTNGGTWLNDYYDDEGWWALGWIAAYDLTGNLDYLNTAISIFDDMTTGWGTPCSSGGLWWSKDRTYISAISNELFLSVAAHLANRVPSSKTNSVAWARAEWDWFSHSGVINSANTINDGINYTTCKNNQGTVFTYNQGVILGGLVELSAATGDPSYLDEANTLANAALKALTDSNGILTESGGIEEDSNLAQFKGIFVRNLAALHKASPDAAFSAFLTKNADAIWNSDRDDPTGFLGPHWQGPFATATAPSQSSAIDCLVAAAAVS
;
A
#
# COMPACT_ATOMS: atom_id res chain seq x y z
N MET A 1 -78.67 17.90 10.34
CA MET A 1 -77.46 17.45 9.63
C MET A 1 -76.30 18.34 10.06
N LYS A 2 -75.42 17.86 10.95
CA LYS A 2 -74.20 18.57 11.38
C LYS A 2 -73.01 17.76 10.85
N TYR A 3 -72.19 18.38 10.01
CA TYR A 3 -70.92 17.81 9.54
C TYR A 3 -69.86 17.98 10.64
N PHE A 4 -69.20 16.89 11.02
CA PHE A 4 -67.98 16.90 11.83
C PHE A 4 -66.83 16.50 10.92
N THR A 5 -65.93 17.44 10.63
CA THR A 5 -64.63 17.19 10.02
C THR A 5 -63.62 16.87 11.11
N SER A 6 -63.10 15.64 11.13
CA SER A 6 -62.01 15.22 12.01
C SER A 6 -60.65 15.53 11.39
N TYR A 7 -59.89 16.42 12.01
CA TYR A 7 -58.46 16.60 11.73
C TYR A 7 -57.66 15.53 12.49
N LEU A 8 -56.88 14.73 11.77
CA LEU A 8 -55.81 13.90 12.33
C LEU A 8 -54.49 14.67 12.23
N PRO A 9 -53.70 14.81 13.32
CA PRO A 9 -52.39 15.43 13.25
C PRO A 9 -51.38 14.44 12.65
N SER A 10 -50.67 14.85 11.59
CA SER A 10 -49.48 14.16 11.10
C SER A 10 -48.37 14.30 12.13
N TYR A 11 -47.98 13.20 12.76
CA TYR A 11 -46.74 13.12 13.52
C TYR A 11 -45.58 12.88 12.55
N LEU A 12 -44.74 13.91 12.37
CA LEU A 12 -43.42 13.78 11.75
C LEU A 12 -42.55 12.91 12.66
N LEU A 13 -42.30 11.68 12.23
CA LEU A 13 -41.36 10.77 12.87
C LEU A 13 -39.94 11.23 12.53
N PHE A 14 -39.26 11.92 13.46
CA PHE A 14 -37.82 12.16 13.35
C PHE A 14 -37.09 10.85 13.64
N LEU A 15 -36.62 10.18 12.59
CA LEU A 15 -35.68 9.06 12.69
C LEU A 15 -34.31 9.63 13.09
N PHE A 16 -33.94 9.47 14.36
CA PHE A 16 -32.56 9.67 14.80
C PHE A 16 -31.73 8.47 14.33
N ILE A 17 -30.87 8.68 13.33
CA ILE A 17 -29.88 7.71 12.90
C ILE A 17 -28.75 7.75 13.94
N TYR A 18 -28.69 6.74 14.81
CA TYR A 18 -27.58 6.55 15.74
C TYR A 18 -26.46 5.79 15.02
N SER A 19 -25.37 6.48 14.67
CA SER A 19 -24.14 5.86 14.18
C SER A 19 -23.38 5.21 15.34
N SER A 20 -22.81 4.02 15.12
CA SER A 20 -21.97 3.37 16.12
C SER A 20 -20.65 4.15 16.33
N PRO A 21 -19.99 4.05 17.50
CA PRO A 21 -18.71 4.74 17.75
C PRO A 21 -17.60 4.32 16.76
N LEU A 22 -17.60 3.05 16.35
CA LEU A 22 -16.70 2.50 15.35
C LEU A 22 -16.93 3.13 13.98
N ALA A 23 -18.19 3.20 13.54
CA ALA A 23 -18.56 3.88 12.30
C ALA A 23 -18.23 5.39 12.32
N LEU A 24 -18.27 6.03 13.49
CA LEU A 24 -17.86 7.44 13.63
C LEU A 24 -16.34 7.60 13.52
N ALA A 25 -15.55 6.73 14.18
CA ALA A 25 -14.09 6.74 14.08
C ALA A 25 -13.62 6.46 12.65
N ALA A 26 -14.22 5.49 11.97
CA ALA A 26 -13.94 5.22 10.56
C ALA A 26 -14.19 6.45 9.67
N ALA A 27 -15.31 7.15 9.88
CA ALA A 27 -15.63 8.38 9.16
C ALA A 27 -14.63 9.51 9.45
N ASP A 28 -14.16 9.65 10.70
CA ASP A 28 -13.18 10.66 11.08
C ASP A 28 -11.82 10.41 10.40
N TYR A 29 -11.34 9.16 10.36
CA TYR A 29 -10.09 8.82 9.68
C TYR A 29 -10.18 9.03 8.16
N ALA A 30 -11.30 8.67 7.52
CA ALA A 30 -11.52 8.92 6.09
C ALA A 30 -11.54 10.42 5.77
N ALA A 31 -12.23 11.24 6.58
CA ALA A 31 -12.26 12.70 6.41
C ALA A 31 -10.88 13.35 6.62
N ASN A 32 -10.09 12.82 7.57
CA ASN A 32 -8.70 13.22 7.78
C ASN A 32 -7.83 12.87 6.57
N ALA A 33 -7.99 11.67 6.00
CA ALA A 33 -7.30 11.24 4.79
C ALA A 33 -7.65 12.13 3.59
N GLU A 34 -8.94 12.42 3.36
CA GLU A 34 -9.38 13.33 2.28
C GLU A 34 -8.75 14.72 2.44
N SER A 35 -8.78 15.28 3.65
CA SER A 35 -8.17 16.58 3.95
C SER A 35 -6.67 16.58 3.67
N ALA A 36 -5.97 15.50 4.05
CA ALA A 36 -4.54 15.33 3.81
C ALA A 36 -4.21 15.10 2.32
N ILE A 37 -5.07 14.42 1.55
CA ILE A 37 -4.93 14.27 0.10
C ILE A 37 -5.11 15.61 -0.60
N LYS A 38 -6.03 16.46 -0.13
CA LYS A 38 -6.15 17.82 -0.66
C LYS A 38 -4.83 18.59 -0.51
N VAL A 39 -4.18 18.50 0.66
CA VAL A 39 -2.86 19.10 0.90
C VAL A 39 -1.79 18.49 -0.02
N LEU A 40 -1.78 17.15 -0.15
CA LEU A 40 -0.86 16.44 -1.03
C LEU A 40 -0.96 16.93 -2.48
N ASN A 41 -2.20 17.06 -2.98
CA ASN A 41 -2.49 17.49 -4.34
C ASN A 41 -2.15 18.96 -4.57
N ASP A 42 -2.59 19.85 -3.67
CA ASP A 42 -2.36 21.30 -3.79
C ASP A 42 -0.86 21.64 -3.80
N LYS A 43 -0.05 20.88 -3.07
CA LYS A 43 1.37 21.17 -2.90
C LYS A 43 2.27 20.47 -3.91
N TRP A 44 2.03 19.19 -4.20
CA TRP A 44 3.00 18.35 -4.91
C TRP A 44 2.48 17.72 -6.19
N TYR A 45 1.16 17.67 -6.44
CA TYR A 45 0.65 17.06 -7.67
C TYR A 45 0.78 18.00 -8.87
N SER A 46 1.40 17.51 -9.94
CA SER A 46 1.45 18.23 -11.21
C SER A 46 0.51 17.58 -12.21
N THR A 47 -0.53 18.28 -12.64
CA THR A 47 -1.44 17.77 -13.68
C THR A 47 -0.77 17.64 -15.04
N SER A 48 0.31 18.39 -15.31
CA SER A 48 1.05 18.29 -16.58
C SER A 48 1.91 17.04 -16.69
N THR A 49 2.40 16.53 -15.56
CA THR A 49 3.19 15.28 -15.55
C THR A 49 2.40 14.10 -15.00
N GLY A 50 1.31 14.32 -14.28
CA GLY A 50 0.59 13.26 -13.58
C GLY A 50 1.33 12.69 -12.35
N LEU A 51 2.37 13.39 -11.86
CA LEU A 51 3.24 12.91 -10.78
C LEU A 51 3.27 13.86 -9.58
N TYR A 52 3.57 13.31 -8.41
CA TYR A 52 3.84 14.02 -7.17
C TYR A 52 5.32 14.41 -7.09
N ASN A 53 5.60 15.71 -7.16
CA ASN A 53 6.95 16.28 -7.11
C ASN A 53 7.92 15.70 -8.15
N GLY A 54 7.42 15.14 -9.25
CA GLY A 54 8.22 14.45 -10.27
C GLY A 54 8.85 13.13 -9.82
N LEU A 55 8.45 12.58 -8.66
CA LEU A 55 8.96 11.32 -8.14
C LEU A 55 8.20 10.14 -8.75
N TRP A 56 8.90 9.23 -9.43
CA TRP A 56 8.27 8.18 -10.25
C TRP A 56 7.54 7.13 -9.41
N TRP A 57 8.28 6.24 -8.73
CA TRP A 57 7.68 5.13 -7.99
C TRP A 57 6.93 5.59 -6.72
N ASN A 58 7.33 6.70 -6.11
CA ASN A 58 6.57 7.32 -5.02
C ASN A 58 5.17 7.75 -5.47
N SER A 59 5.04 8.25 -6.71
CA SER A 59 3.74 8.62 -7.25
C SER A 59 2.83 7.40 -7.41
N ALA A 60 3.37 6.24 -7.80
CA ALA A 60 2.59 5.00 -7.84
C ALA A 60 2.01 4.63 -6.47
N ASN A 61 2.78 4.81 -5.39
CA ASN A 61 2.31 4.58 -4.03
C ASN A 61 1.21 5.58 -3.62
N ALA A 62 1.43 6.88 -3.82
CA ALA A 62 0.39 7.89 -3.57
C ALA A 62 -0.90 7.62 -4.38
N MET A 63 -0.75 7.17 -5.63
CA MET A 63 -1.86 6.79 -6.49
C MET A 63 -2.63 5.60 -5.91
N THR A 64 -1.92 4.59 -5.41
CA THR A 64 -2.55 3.44 -4.75
C THR A 64 -3.34 3.88 -3.50
N THR A 65 -2.77 4.75 -2.66
CA THR A 65 -3.48 5.32 -1.49
C THR A 65 -4.77 6.04 -1.88
N ILE A 66 -4.75 6.78 -2.98
CA ILE A 66 -5.91 7.51 -3.52
C ILE A 66 -6.99 6.54 -4.01
N ALA A 67 -6.59 5.46 -4.68
CA ALA A 67 -7.51 4.40 -5.10
C ALA A 67 -8.14 3.68 -3.89
N ASP A 68 -7.32 3.38 -2.87
CA ASP A 68 -7.76 2.73 -1.64
C ASP A 68 -8.77 3.58 -0.85
N LEU A 69 -8.54 4.90 -0.73
CA LEU A 69 -9.55 5.79 -0.13
C LEU A 69 -10.84 5.82 -0.97
N GLY A 70 -10.72 5.90 -2.30
CA GLY A 70 -11.89 5.89 -3.19
C GLY A 70 -12.72 4.60 -3.11
N LEU A 71 -12.13 3.49 -2.67
CA LEU A 71 -12.82 2.21 -2.45
C LEU A 71 -13.63 2.17 -1.15
N ILE A 72 -13.25 2.97 -0.14
CA ILE A 72 -13.90 2.98 1.17
C ILE A 72 -14.73 4.25 1.42
N ASP A 73 -14.52 5.31 0.63
CA ASP A 73 -15.27 6.56 0.66
C ASP A 73 -15.86 6.89 -0.72
N ASP A 74 -17.15 6.58 -0.89
CA ASP A 74 -17.91 6.84 -2.11
C ASP A 74 -17.91 8.32 -2.51
N SER A 75 -17.79 9.25 -1.55
CA SER A 75 -17.78 10.69 -1.84
C SER A 75 -16.47 11.14 -2.47
N PHE A 76 -15.36 10.46 -2.14
CA PHE A 76 -14.03 10.73 -2.67
C PHE A 76 -13.78 10.04 -4.03
N LYS A 77 -14.52 8.97 -4.35
CA LYS A 77 -14.34 8.15 -5.56
C LYS A 77 -14.16 8.94 -6.85
N SER A 78 -15.01 9.94 -7.12
CA SER A 78 -14.92 10.74 -8.36
C SER A 78 -13.61 11.54 -8.45
N THR A 79 -13.13 12.05 -7.31
CA THR A 79 -11.85 12.76 -7.22
C THR A 79 -10.69 11.81 -7.49
N ALA A 80 -10.72 10.62 -6.90
CA ALA A 80 -9.73 9.57 -7.15
C ALA A 80 -9.66 9.20 -8.64
N GLU A 81 -10.80 8.93 -9.29
CA GLU A 81 -10.90 8.61 -10.71
C GLU A 81 -10.29 9.70 -11.61
N GLN A 82 -10.50 10.97 -11.28
CA GLN A 82 -9.94 12.09 -12.03
C GLN A 82 -8.41 12.15 -11.91
N ILE A 83 -7.86 11.94 -10.71
CA ILE A 83 -6.42 11.90 -10.48
C ILE A 83 -5.80 10.72 -11.23
N ILE A 84 -6.35 9.51 -11.05
CA ILE A 84 -5.94 8.28 -11.74
C ILE A 84 -5.88 8.51 -13.25
N SER A 85 -6.96 9.02 -13.84
CA SER A 85 -7.03 9.25 -15.28
C SER A 85 -6.00 10.26 -15.76
N THR A 86 -5.71 11.29 -14.97
CA THR A 86 -4.70 12.31 -15.30
C THR A 86 -3.29 11.72 -15.22
N THR A 87 -2.98 10.96 -14.17
CA THR A 87 -1.71 10.25 -14.03
C THR A 87 -1.49 9.29 -15.19
N TYR A 88 -2.50 8.49 -15.52
CA TYR A 88 -2.40 7.51 -16.60
C TYR A 88 -2.11 8.17 -17.97
N ALA A 89 -2.72 9.32 -18.24
CA ALA A 89 -2.53 10.04 -19.50
C ALA A 89 -1.16 10.72 -19.62
N ASN A 90 -0.59 11.21 -18.52
CA ASN A 90 0.52 12.17 -18.57
C ASN A 90 1.86 11.60 -18.06
N ALA A 91 1.85 10.71 -17.06
CA ALA A 91 3.09 10.20 -16.46
C ALA A 91 4.01 9.46 -17.43
N PRO A 92 3.52 8.64 -18.39
CA PRO A 92 4.41 8.03 -19.38
C PRO A 92 5.25 9.06 -20.15
N GLY A 93 4.75 10.28 -20.34
CA GLY A 93 5.48 11.37 -20.98
C GLY A 93 6.78 11.78 -20.27
N THR A 94 6.91 11.50 -18.97
CA THR A 94 8.15 11.73 -18.21
C THR A 94 9.09 10.53 -18.21
N ASN A 95 8.64 9.38 -18.72
CA ASN A 95 9.37 8.11 -18.75
C ASN A 95 9.40 7.52 -20.17
N GLY A 96 9.80 8.34 -21.15
CA GLY A 96 10.00 7.87 -22.54
C GLY A 96 8.74 7.39 -23.26
N GLY A 97 7.55 7.69 -22.76
CA GLY A 97 6.27 7.23 -23.28
C GLY A 97 5.86 5.84 -22.83
N THR A 98 6.46 5.30 -21.76
CA THR A 98 6.19 3.94 -21.26
C THR A 98 6.09 3.89 -19.73
N TRP A 99 5.49 2.82 -19.20
CA TRP A 99 5.49 2.48 -17.78
C TRP A 99 6.71 1.66 -17.35
N LEU A 100 7.46 1.13 -18.32
CA LEU A 100 8.65 0.31 -18.09
C LEU A 100 9.88 1.20 -17.89
N ASN A 101 10.79 0.79 -17.02
CA ASN A 101 12.09 1.46 -16.85
C ASN A 101 13.18 0.43 -16.54
N ASP A 102 14.35 0.84 -16.06
CA ASP A 102 15.47 -0.09 -15.83
C ASP A 102 15.35 -0.87 -14.50
N TYR A 103 14.35 -0.57 -13.67
CA TYR A 103 14.20 -1.05 -12.29
C TYR A 103 12.89 -1.83 -12.13
N TYR A 104 12.99 -3.10 -11.75
CA TYR A 104 11.82 -3.97 -11.67
C TYR A 104 10.92 -3.66 -10.45
N ASP A 105 11.48 -3.05 -9.39
CA ASP A 105 10.70 -2.55 -8.26
C ASP A 105 9.88 -1.31 -8.63
N ASP A 106 10.46 -0.34 -9.34
CA ASP A 106 9.71 0.81 -9.90
C ASP A 106 8.51 0.34 -10.74
N GLU A 107 8.74 -0.66 -11.58
CA GLU A 107 7.70 -1.34 -12.37
C GLU A 107 6.66 -2.00 -11.47
N GLY A 108 7.09 -2.78 -10.47
CA GLY A 108 6.19 -3.43 -9.50
C GLY A 108 5.29 -2.45 -8.76
N TRP A 109 5.79 -1.28 -8.37
CA TRP A 109 4.98 -0.23 -7.74
C TRP A 109 3.87 0.27 -8.66
N TRP A 110 4.18 0.52 -9.94
CA TRP A 110 3.16 0.93 -10.91
C TRP A 110 2.17 -0.19 -11.22
N ALA A 111 2.61 -1.44 -11.31
CA ALA A 111 1.71 -2.56 -11.51
C ALA A 111 0.68 -2.66 -10.37
N LEU A 112 1.11 -2.56 -9.11
CA LEU A 112 0.19 -2.53 -7.96
C LEU A 112 -0.73 -1.31 -7.98
N GLY A 113 -0.21 -0.13 -8.34
CA GLY A 113 -1.04 1.07 -8.50
C GLY A 113 -2.13 0.90 -9.56
N TRP A 114 -1.80 0.32 -10.72
CA TRP A 114 -2.79 0.08 -11.77
C TRP A 114 -3.79 -1.03 -11.42
N ILE A 115 -3.39 -2.00 -10.62
CA ILE A 115 -4.30 -2.99 -10.05
C ILE A 115 -5.30 -2.31 -9.09
N ALA A 116 -4.85 -1.44 -8.20
CA ALA A 116 -5.74 -0.69 -7.31
C ALA A 116 -6.68 0.26 -8.08
N ALA A 117 -6.18 0.92 -9.13
CA ALA A 117 -7.01 1.73 -10.03
C ALA A 117 -8.08 0.88 -10.76
N TYR A 118 -7.73 -0.34 -11.18
CA TYR A 118 -8.71 -1.28 -11.73
C TYR A 118 -9.76 -1.66 -10.69
N ASP A 119 -9.36 -1.98 -9.46
CA ASP A 119 -10.28 -2.36 -8.39
C ASP A 119 -11.29 -1.24 -8.09
N LEU A 120 -10.88 0.03 -8.13
CA LEU A 120 -11.76 1.18 -7.96
C LEU A 120 -12.74 1.39 -9.12
N THR A 121 -12.23 1.30 -10.35
CA THR A 121 -12.92 1.83 -11.54
C THR A 121 -13.54 0.77 -12.44
N GLY A 122 -13.06 -0.47 -12.37
CA GLY A 122 -13.35 -1.53 -13.32
C GLY A 122 -12.76 -1.31 -14.73
N ASN A 123 -11.92 -0.28 -14.93
CA ASN A 123 -11.35 0.02 -16.24
C ASN A 123 -10.22 -0.96 -16.61
N LEU A 124 -10.46 -1.77 -17.64
CA LEU A 124 -9.52 -2.79 -18.11
C LEU A 124 -8.19 -2.22 -18.63
N ASP A 125 -8.11 -0.95 -19.03
CA ASP A 125 -6.85 -0.35 -19.47
C ASP A 125 -5.81 -0.34 -18.35
N TYR A 126 -6.23 -0.11 -17.10
CA TYR A 126 -5.33 -0.17 -15.94
C TYR A 126 -4.87 -1.61 -15.69
N LEU A 127 -5.79 -2.57 -15.69
CA LEU A 127 -5.44 -3.98 -15.50
C LEU A 127 -4.52 -4.52 -16.60
N ASN A 128 -4.79 -4.18 -17.86
CA ASN A 128 -3.94 -4.55 -19.00
C ASN A 128 -2.55 -3.92 -18.90
N THR A 129 -2.44 -2.70 -18.37
CA THR A 129 -1.16 -2.06 -18.09
C THR A 129 -0.38 -2.84 -17.02
N ALA A 130 -1.03 -3.23 -15.92
CA ALA A 130 -0.39 -4.04 -14.88
C ALA A 130 0.08 -5.41 -15.42
N ILE A 131 -0.70 -6.05 -16.30
CA ILE A 131 -0.30 -7.29 -16.98
C ILE A 131 0.97 -7.05 -17.82
N SER A 132 0.99 -5.99 -18.64
CA SER A 132 2.15 -5.67 -19.48
C SER A 132 3.40 -5.38 -18.67
N ILE A 133 3.26 -4.72 -17.51
CA ILE A 133 4.39 -4.47 -16.60
C ILE A 133 4.87 -5.79 -16.01
N PHE A 134 3.96 -6.63 -15.51
CA PHE A 134 4.32 -7.92 -14.95
C PHE A 134 5.03 -8.82 -15.97
N ASP A 135 4.60 -8.82 -17.23
CA ASP A 135 5.28 -9.52 -18.31
C ASP A 135 6.75 -9.08 -18.45
N ASP A 136 7.05 -7.78 -18.35
CA ASP A 136 8.44 -7.28 -18.35
C ASP A 136 9.19 -7.70 -17.07
N MET A 137 8.54 -7.61 -15.90
CA MET A 137 9.13 -8.09 -14.65
C MET A 137 9.56 -9.55 -14.74
N THR A 138 8.81 -10.44 -15.42
CA THR A 138 9.22 -11.84 -15.58
C THR A 138 10.57 -12.01 -16.28
N THR A 139 11.03 -11.02 -17.05
CA THR A 139 12.35 -11.04 -17.70
C THR A 139 13.52 -10.89 -16.71
N GLY A 140 13.24 -10.38 -15.52
CA GLY A 140 14.18 -10.27 -14.40
C GLY A 140 14.36 -11.58 -13.62
N TRP A 141 13.49 -12.57 -13.84
CA TRP A 141 13.53 -13.83 -13.11
C TRP A 141 14.73 -14.70 -13.51
N GLY A 142 15.28 -15.43 -12.53
CA GLY A 142 16.28 -16.47 -12.75
C GLY A 142 17.68 -16.02 -12.38
N THR A 143 17.88 -15.73 -11.09
CA THR A 143 19.19 -15.36 -10.55
C THR A 143 20.13 -16.58 -10.43
N PRO A 144 21.43 -16.37 -10.21
CA PRO A 144 22.37 -17.45 -9.87
C PRO A 144 22.01 -18.20 -8.58
N CYS A 145 21.10 -17.66 -7.77
CA CYS A 145 20.67 -18.26 -6.52
C CYS A 145 19.48 -19.19 -6.78
N SER A 146 19.78 -20.46 -7.02
CA SER A 146 18.81 -21.54 -7.28
C SER A 146 17.95 -21.36 -8.54
N SER A 147 18.41 -20.56 -9.52
CA SER A 147 17.67 -20.27 -10.76
C SER A 147 16.29 -19.65 -10.53
N GLY A 148 16.09 -19.03 -9.36
CA GLY A 148 14.87 -18.32 -8.98
C GLY A 148 15.15 -16.90 -8.52
N GLY A 149 14.10 -16.21 -8.09
CA GLY A 149 14.14 -14.82 -7.68
C GLY A 149 14.36 -13.85 -8.83
N LEU A 150 14.10 -12.59 -8.53
CA LEU A 150 14.21 -11.44 -9.41
C LEU A 150 15.48 -10.65 -9.14
N TRP A 151 16.11 -10.20 -10.22
CA TRP A 151 17.06 -9.09 -10.14
C TRP A 151 16.33 -7.80 -9.77
N TRP A 152 17.02 -6.89 -9.09
CA TRP A 152 16.49 -5.56 -8.79
C TRP A 152 16.30 -4.71 -10.05
N SER A 153 17.25 -4.81 -10.98
CA SER A 153 17.27 -4.01 -12.22
C SER A 153 17.71 -4.85 -13.43
N LYS A 154 17.50 -4.29 -14.61
CA LYS A 154 17.90 -4.86 -15.91
C LYS A 154 19.42 -5.06 -16.02
N ASP A 155 20.21 -4.34 -15.23
CA ASP A 155 21.67 -4.48 -15.13
C ASP A 155 22.13 -5.73 -14.36
N ARG A 156 21.22 -6.37 -13.60
CA ARG A 156 21.47 -7.65 -12.90
C ARG A 156 22.68 -7.61 -11.96
N THR A 157 22.78 -6.54 -11.17
CA THR A 157 23.88 -6.33 -10.21
C THR A 157 23.49 -6.56 -8.76
N TYR A 158 22.19 -6.64 -8.47
CA TYR A 158 21.68 -6.79 -7.11
C TYR A 158 20.37 -7.60 -7.06
N ILE A 159 20.22 -8.42 -6.03
CA ILE A 159 19.00 -9.17 -5.73
C ILE A 159 18.43 -8.56 -4.44
N SER A 160 17.52 -7.60 -4.60
CA SER A 160 16.86 -6.90 -3.49
C SER A 160 15.63 -7.68 -3.02
N ALA A 161 15.29 -7.57 -1.74
CA ALA A 161 14.05 -8.13 -1.22
C ALA A 161 12.83 -7.48 -1.90
N ILE A 162 12.84 -6.16 -2.04
CA ILE A 162 11.67 -5.42 -2.54
C ILE A 162 11.23 -5.83 -3.96
N SER A 163 12.17 -6.05 -4.88
CA SER A 163 11.83 -6.46 -6.25
C SER A 163 11.14 -7.83 -6.28
N ASN A 164 11.55 -8.73 -5.40
CA ASN A 164 11.00 -10.08 -5.26
C ASN A 164 9.63 -10.07 -4.56
N GLU A 165 9.47 -9.28 -3.51
CA GLU A 165 8.19 -9.10 -2.81
C GLU A 165 7.13 -8.46 -3.72
N LEU A 166 7.52 -7.46 -4.51
CA LEU A 166 6.63 -6.85 -5.51
C LEU A 166 6.27 -7.83 -6.60
N PHE A 167 7.22 -8.63 -7.10
CA PHE A 167 6.95 -9.67 -8.08
C PHE A 167 5.93 -10.69 -7.57
N LEU A 168 6.11 -11.19 -6.34
CA LEU A 168 5.15 -12.05 -5.66
C LEU A 168 3.76 -11.39 -5.60
N SER A 169 3.74 -10.15 -5.11
CA SER A 169 2.50 -9.42 -4.87
C SER A 169 1.73 -9.19 -6.16
N VAL A 170 2.38 -8.67 -7.20
CA VAL A 170 1.77 -8.44 -8.52
C VAL A 170 1.25 -9.76 -9.11
N ALA A 171 2.05 -10.84 -9.08
CA ALA A 171 1.61 -12.15 -9.56
C ALA A 171 0.35 -12.64 -8.83
N ALA A 172 0.32 -12.54 -7.50
CA ALA A 172 -0.80 -12.96 -6.67
C ALA A 172 -2.05 -12.10 -6.93
N HIS A 173 -1.90 -10.78 -7.02
CA HIS A 173 -3.00 -9.87 -7.35
C HIS A 173 -3.61 -10.17 -8.73
N LEU A 174 -2.77 -10.38 -9.75
CA LEU A 174 -3.22 -10.74 -11.10
C LEU A 174 -3.94 -12.09 -11.11
N ALA A 175 -3.51 -13.07 -10.30
CA ALA A 175 -4.18 -14.36 -10.19
C ALA A 175 -5.65 -14.24 -9.73
N ASN A 176 -5.98 -13.22 -8.94
CA ASN A 176 -7.33 -12.96 -8.47
C ASN A 176 -8.18 -12.13 -9.44
N ARG A 177 -7.54 -11.37 -10.35
CA ARG A 177 -8.21 -10.39 -11.22
C ARG A 177 -8.25 -10.78 -12.69
N VAL A 178 -7.42 -11.75 -13.11
CA VAL A 178 -7.31 -12.18 -14.52
C VAL A 178 -7.61 -13.68 -14.63
N PRO A 179 -8.89 -14.10 -14.70
CA PRO A 179 -9.27 -15.51 -14.70
C PRO A 179 -8.62 -16.33 -15.83
N SER A 180 -8.36 -15.71 -16.98
CA SER A 180 -7.73 -16.37 -18.14
C SER A 180 -6.26 -16.73 -17.93
N SER A 181 -5.53 -16.02 -17.07
CA SER A 181 -4.11 -16.27 -16.77
C SER A 181 -3.88 -16.76 -15.33
N LYS A 182 -4.95 -16.95 -14.53
CA LYS A 182 -4.88 -17.36 -13.12
C LYS A 182 -3.88 -18.49 -12.85
N THR A 183 -3.92 -19.57 -13.62
CA THR A 183 -2.99 -20.70 -13.44
C THR A 183 -1.53 -20.29 -13.57
N ASN A 184 -1.21 -19.44 -14.55
CA ASN A 184 0.14 -18.94 -14.78
C ASN A 184 0.58 -17.97 -13.68
N SER A 185 -0.29 -17.04 -13.31
CA SER A 185 -0.01 -16.08 -12.22
C SER A 185 0.18 -16.76 -10.87
N VAL A 186 -0.64 -17.79 -10.54
CA VAL A 186 -0.42 -18.62 -9.35
C VAL A 186 0.90 -19.38 -9.42
N ALA A 187 1.30 -19.89 -10.59
CA ALA A 187 2.56 -20.59 -10.74
C ALA A 187 3.75 -19.66 -10.46
N TRP A 188 3.73 -18.43 -10.98
CA TRP A 188 4.74 -17.41 -10.67
C TRP A 188 4.76 -17.04 -9.19
N ALA A 189 3.60 -16.74 -8.60
CA ALA A 189 3.52 -16.37 -7.19
C ALA A 189 4.02 -17.51 -6.27
N ARG A 190 3.68 -18.77 -6.57
CA ARG A 190 4.19 -19.92 -5.81
C ARG A 190 5.69 -20.10 -5.97
N ALA A 191 6.22 -19.94 -7.19
CA ALA A 191 7.65 -20.05 -7.46
C ALA A 191 8.43 -18.95 -6.72
N GLU A 192 7.95 -17.71 -6.75
CA GLU A 192 8.55 -16.60 -6.02
C GLU A 192 8.51 -16.85 -4.51
N TRP A 193 7.35 -17.19 -3.95
CA TRP A 193 7.27 -17.45 -2.52
C TRP A 193 8.16 -18.61 -2.05
N ASP A 194 8.19 -19.70 -2.81
CA ASP A 194 9.08 -20.84 -2.52
C ASP A 194 10.54 -20.42 -2.53
N TRP A 195 10.96 -19.63 -3.53
CA TRP A 195 12.32 -19.09 -3.57
C TRP A 195 12.59 -18.13 -2.42
N PHE A 196 11.72 -17.14 -2.20
CA PHE A 196 11.89 -16.06 -1.24
C PHE A 196 12.05 -16.60 0.18
N SER A 197 11.15 -17.51 0.59
CA SER A 197 11.15 -18.14 1.92
C SER A 197 12.39 -19.01 2.18
N HIS A 198 13.03 -19.54 1.14
CA HIS A 198 14.25 -20.36 1.25
C HIS A 198 15.55 -19.64 0.89
N SER A 199 15.48 -18.40 0.37
CA SER A 199 16.64 -17.58 -0.04
C SER A 199 17.54 -17.21 1.14
N GLY A 200 16.99 -17.23 2.35
CA GLY A 200 17.61 -16.76 3.58
C GLY A 200 17.43 -15.27 3.84
N VAL A 201 16.70 -14.53 2.99
CA VAL A 201 16.44 -13.09 3.17
C VAL A 201 15.57 -12.79 4.41
N ILE A 202 14.66 -13.72 4.75
CA ILE A 202 13.98 -13.77 6.06
C ILE A 202 15.01 -14.28 7.09
N ASN A 203 15.36 -13.44 8.04
CA ASN A 203 16.36 -13.76 9.06
C ASN A 203 15.77 -14.53 10.25
N SER A 204 16.62 -14.90 11.21
CA SER A 204 16.22 -15.67 12.39
C SER A 204 15.26 -14.95 13.35
N ALA A 205 15.05 -13.64 13.18
CA ALA A 205 14.06 -12.87 13.92
C ALA A 205 12.71 -12.79 13.19
N ASN A 206 12.55 -13.50 12.06
CA ASN A 206 11.40 -13.42 11.16
C ASN A 206 11.17 -12.00 10.60
N THR A 207 12.25 -11.24 10.43
CA THR A 207 12.24 -9.98 9.67
C THR A 207 13.05 -10.12 8.40
N ILE A 208 12.80 -9.26 7.42
CA ILE A 208 13.39 -9.31 6.08
C ILE A 208 14.49 -8.27 5.98
N ASN A 209 15.71 -8.72 5.66
CA ASN A 209 16.82 -7.84 5.31
C ASN A 209 16.70 -7.37 3.86
N ASP A 210 17.41 -6.28 3.52
CA ASP A 210 17.34 -5.61 2.22
C ASP A 210 17.58 -6.49 0.98
N GLY A 211 18.27 -7.62 1.10
CA GLY A 211 18.47 -8.52 -0.03
C GLY A 211 19.47 -9.64 0.22
N ILE A 212 19.95 -10.22 -0.87
CA ILE A 212 20.96 -11.29 -0.84
C ILE A 212 22.13 -10.98 -1.77
N ASN A 213 23.31 -11.50 -1.44
CA ASN A 213 24.47 -11.41 -2.31
C ASN A 213 24.35 -12.40 -3.47
N TYR A 214 24.35 -11.91 -4.72
CA TYR A 214 24.14 -12.74 -5.91
C TYR A 214 25.27 -13.74 -6.21
N THR A 215 26.45 -13.57 -5.58
CA THR A 215 27.59 -14.48 -5.76
C THR A 215 27.58 -15.61 -4.72
N THR A 216 27.29 -15.29 -3.46
CA THR A 216 27.31 -16.27 -2.36
C THR A 216 25.93 -16.87 -2.07
N CYS A 217 24.87 -16.25 -2.56
CA CYS A 217 23.47 -16.59 -2.28
C CYS A 217 23.20 -16.65 -0.78
N LYS A 218 23.72 -15.66 -0.07
CA LYS A 218 23.50 -15.44 1.36
C LYS A 218 22.87 -14.08 1.59
N ASN A 219 22.03 -14.01 2.61
CA ASN A 219 21.50 -12.78 3.16
C ASN A 219 22.60 -11.73 3.34
N ASN A 220 22.36 -10.52 2.85
CA ASN A 220 23.31 -9.41 2.90
C ASN A 220 23.45 -8.80 4.30
N GLN A 221 22.61 -9.20 5.26
CA GLN A 221 22.48 -8.63 6.61
C GLN A 221 22.24 -7.12 6.58
N GLY A 222 21.59 -6.64 5.52
CA GLY A 222 21.27 -5.24 5.28
C GLY A 222 20.16 -4.74 6.20
N THR A 223 19.78 -3.49 6.05
CA THR A 223 18.74 -2.86 6.86
C THR A 223 17.43 -3.65 6.77
N VAL A 224 16.71 -3.70 7.89
CA VAL A 224 15.32 -4.16 7.96
C VAL A 224 14.45 -2.92 7.80
N PHE A 225 13.99 -2.68 6.58
CA PHE A 225 13.11 -1.56 6.24
C PHE A 225 11.64 -1.95 6.39
N THR A 226 10.78 -1.01 6.78
CA THR A 226 9.35 -1.30 7.04
C THR A 226 8.60 -1.80 5.81
N TYR A 227 8.87 -1.24 4.62
CA TYR A 227 8.20 -1.62 3.38
C TYR A 227 8.41 -3.09 2.99
N ASN A 228 9.60 -3.66 3.20
CA ASN A 228 9.88 -5.07 2.93
C ASN A 228 9.03 -5.99 3.82
N GLN A 229 8.81 -5.55 5.06
CA GLN A 229 7.94 -6.27 5.98
C GLN A 229 6.46 -6.15 5.60
N GLY A 230 6.10 -5.18 4.77
CA GLY A 230 4.74 -4.87 4.37
C GLY A 230 4.33 -5.60 3.10
N VAL A 231 5.07 -5.39 2.01
CA VAL A 231 4.69 -5.90 0.67
C VAL A 231 4.51 -7.42 0.69
N ILE A 232 5.37 -8.13 1.42
CA ILE A 232 5.28 -9.59 1.58
C ILE A 232 3.94 -10.03 2.21
N LEU A 233 3.36 -9.25 3.13
CA LEU A 233 2.08 -9.55 3.78
C LEU A 233 0.94 -9.48 2.76
N GLY A 234 0.88 -8.40 1.97
CA GLY A 234 -0.13 -8.25 0.93
C GLY A 234 -0.04 -9.33 -0.13
N GLY A 235 1.18 -9.66 -0.57
CA GLY A 235 1.41 -10.75 -1.52
C GLY A 235 0.94 -12.11 -1.01
N LEU A 236 1.21 -12.43 0.27
CA LEU A 236 0.75 -13.68 0.89
C LEU A 236 -0.77 -13.72 1.10
N VAL A 237 -1.40 -12.59 1.43
CA VAL A 237 -2.86 -12.46 1.51
C VAL A 237 -3.50 -12.77 0.16
N GLU A 238 -3.02 -12.14 -0.91
CA GLU A 238 -3.53 -12.35 -2.26
C GLU A 238 -3.24 -13.78 -2.76
N LEU A 239 -2.09 -14.35 -2.41
CA LEU A 239 -1.75 -15.72 -2.78
C LEU A 239 -2.65 -16.74 -2.05
N SER A 240 -2.97 -16.49 -0.78
CA SER A 240 -3.96 -17.27 -0.03
C SER A 240 -5.32 -17.23 -0.72
N ALA A 241 -5.80 -16.04 -1.08
CA ALA A 241 -7.07 -15.88 -1.79
C ALA A 241 -7.07 -16.58 -3.17
N ALA A 242 -5.97 -16.48 -3.92
CA ALA A 242 -5.87 -17.07 -5.25
C ALA A 242 -5.89 -18.60 -5.23
N THR A 243 -5.31 -19.20 -4.18
CA THR A 243 -5.09 -20.64 -4.09
C THR A 243 -6.08 -21.36 -3.17
N GLY A 244 -6.70 -20.66 -2.23
CA GLY A 244 -7.48 -21.22 -1.14
C GLY A 244 -6.63 -21.86 -0.02
N ASP A 245 -5.31 -21.63 0.00
CA ASP A 245 -4.40 -22.18 0.99
C ASP A 245 -4.20 -21.20 2.16
N PRO A 246 -4.71 -21.51 3.37
CA PRO A 246 -4.63 -20.60 4.51
C PRO A 246 -3.23 -20.50 5.12
N SER A 247 -2.29 -21.42 4.81
CA SER A 247 -0.95 -21.38 5.43
C SER A 247 -0.18 -20.13 5.09
N TYR A 248 -0.49 -19.48 3.96
CA TYR A 248 0.10 -18.19 3.59
C TYR A 248 -0.32 -17.07 4.57
N LEU A 249 -1.52 -17.13 5.13
CA LEU A 249 -1.96 -16.20 6.18
C LEU A 249 -1.25 -16.48 7.51
N ASP A 250 -1.01 -17.75 7.86
CA ASP A 250 -0.26 -18.10 9.07
C ASP A 250 1.17 -17.53 9.02
N GLU A 251 1.81 -17.61 7.86
CA GLU A 251 3.13 -17.01 7.63
C GLU A 251 3.07 -15.48 7.68
N ALA A 252 2.11 -14.85 7.00
CA ALA A 252 1.95 -13.41 7.03
C ALA A 252 1.74 -12.89 8.46
N ASN A 253 0.94 -13.57 9.28
CA ASN A 253 0.78 -13.23 10.70
C ASN A 253 2.10 -13.36 11.48
N THR A 254 2.91 -14.38 11.19
CA THR A 254 4.22 -14.56 11.82
C THR A 254 5.17 -13.41 11.50
N LEU A 255 5.26 -13.03 10.22
CA LEU A 255 6.09 -11.92 9.75
C LEU A 255 5.60 -10.57 10.28
N ALA A 256 4.28 -10.32 10.26
CA ALA A 256 3.68 -9.09 10.79
C ALA A 256 4.02 -8.89 12.28
N ASN A 257 3.83 -9.93 13.10
CA ASN A 257 4.13 -9.86 14.53
C ASN A 257 5.63 -9.62 14.80
N ALA A 258 6.51 -10.21 14.00
CA ALA A 258 7.95 -9.98 14.08
C ALA A 258 8.32 -8.53 13.71
N ALA A 259 7.74 -8.01 12.63
CA ALA A 259 7.94 -6.63 12.19
C ALA A 259 7.46 -5.62 13.25
N LEU A 260 6.25 -5.80 13.80
CA LEU A 260 5.73 -4.95 14.87
C LEU A 260 6.62 -4.98 16.11
N LYS A 261 7.20 -6.13 16.47
CA LYS A 261 8.15 -6.21 17.58
C LYS A 261 9.47 -5.50 17.31
N ALA A 262 9.94 -5.53 16.05
CA ALA A 262 11.26 -5.03 15.68
C ALA A 262 11.29 -3.53 15.33
N LEU A 263 10.19 -2.99 14.80
CA LEU A 263 10.16 -1.69 14.12
C LEU A 263 9.25 -0.67 14.80
N THR A 264 8.97 -0.85 16.10
CA THR A 264 8.20 0.12 16.89
C THR A 264 9.02 0.67 18.03
N ASP A 265 8.84 1.96 18.32
CA ASP A 265 9.44 2.59 19.49
C ASP A 265 8.82 2.10 20.81
N SER A 266 9.29 2.65 21.94
CA SER A 266 8.75 2.31 23.27
C SER A 266 7.29 2.73 23.47
N ASN A 267 6.77 3.62 22.62
CA ASN A 267 5.37 4.04 22.62
C ASN A 267 4.52 3.19 21.65
N GLY A 268 5.11 2.22 20.94
CA GLY A 268 4.42 1.38 19.97
C GLY A 268 4.08 2.11 18.67
N ILE A 269 4.82 3.15 18.31
CA ILE A 269 4.68 3.87 17.04
C ILE A 269 5.74 3.34 16.06
N LEU A 270 5.34 3.11 14.81
CA LEU A 270 6.19 2.60 13.75
C LEU A 270 7.35 3.56 13.45
N THR A 271 8.56 3.03 13.44
CA THR A 271 9.81 3.76 13.15
C THR A 271 10.45 3.21 11.89
N GLU A 272 11.13 4.08 11.13
CA GLU A 272 11.94 3.62 10.00
C GLU A 272 13.40 3.46 10.41
N SER A 273 14.08 2.48 9.81
CA SER A 273 15.51 2.25 10.00
C SER A 273 16.31 2.69 8.77
N GLY A 274 17.62 2.82 8.93
CA GLY A 274 18.54 2.89 7.78
C GLY A 274 18.80 4.26 7.19
N GLY A 275 18.35 5.37 7.81
CA GLY A 275 18.72 6.70 7.33
C GLY A 275 17.94 7.85 7.94
N ILE A 276 17.85 8.92 7.15
CA ILE A 276 17.13 10.16 7.45
C ILE A 276 15.69 9.99 6.94
N GLU A 277 14.70 10.02 7.83
CA GLU A 277 13.31 9.75 7.44
C GLU A 277 12.73 10.83 6.52
N GLU A 278 13.32 12.03 6.45
CA GLU A 278 12.95 13.07 5.49
C GLU A 278 13.42 12.79 4.04
N ASP A 279 14.22 11.74 3.81
CA ASP A 279 14.54 11.27 2.45
C ASP A 279 13.27 10.81 1.73
N SER A 280 13.18 11.11 0.42
CA SER A 280 11.99 10.79 -0.37
C SER A 280 11.68 9.29 -0.44
N ASN A 281 12.67 8.41 -0.25
CA ASN A 281 12.42 6.97 -0.23
C ASN A 281 11.93 6.53 1.14
N LEU A 282 12.71 6.80 2.20
CA LEU A 282 12.42 6.32 3.56
C LEU A 282 11.09 6.87 4.08
N ALA A 283 10.77 8.13 3.75
CA ALA A 283 9.49 8.75 4.11
C ALA A 283 8.27 7.95 3.64
N GLN A 284 8.37 7.20 2.53
CA GLN A 284 7.27 6.44 1.93
C GLN A 284 6.99 5.11 2.64
N PHE A 285 8.01 4.48 3.23
CA PHE A 285 8.03 3.05 3.53
C PHE A 285 7.01 2.63 4.59
N LYS A 286 6.81 3.46 5.63
CA LYS A 286 5.85 3.17 6.70
C LYS A 286 4.41 3.06 6.20
N GLY A 287 4.01 3.91 5.27
CA GLY A 287 2.70 3.85 4.60
C GLY A 287 2.47 2.53 3.87
N ILE A 288 3.48 2.07 3.12
CA ILE A 288 3.45 0.78 2.44
C ILE A 288 3.23 -0.36 3.44
N PHE A 289 3.91 -0.33 4.58
CA PHE A 289 3.74 -1.33 5.63
C PHE A 289 2.31 -1.37 6.16
N VAL A 290 1.78 -0.22 6.61
CA VAL A 290 0.47 -0.18 7.27
C VAL A 290 -0.69 -0.52 6.33
N ARG A 291 -0.59 -0.15 5.04
CA ARG A 291 -1.58 -0.54 4.02
C ARG A 291 -1.67 -2.06 3.89
N ASN A 292 -0.53 -2.75 3.83
CA ASN A 292 -0.51 -4.22 3.71
C ASN A 292 -0.91 -4.91 5.03
N LEU A 293 -0.59 -4.31 6.18
CA LEU A 293 -1.07 -4.81 7.47
C LEU A 293 -2.60 -4.73 7.59
N ALA A 294 -3.23 -3.68 7.07
CA ALA A 294 -4.68 -3.57 7.00
C ALA A 294 -5.31 -4.65 6.09
N ALA A 295 -4.67 -4.94 4.94
CA ALA A 295 -5.09 -6.04 4.07
C ALA A 295 -5.01 -7.40 4.79
N LEU A 296 -3.93 -7.64 5.55
CA LEU A 296 -3.81 -8.85 6.38
C LEU A 296 -4.87 -8.91 7.46
N HIS A 297 -5.12 -7.81 8.20
CA HIS A 297 -6.18 -7.76 9.21
C HIS A 297 -7.56 -8.10 8.62
N LYS A 298 -7.86 -7.60 7.41
CA LYS A 298 -9.13 -7.90 6.74
C LYS A 298 -9.27 -9.40 6.38
N ALA A 299 -8.18 -10.03 5.96
CA ALA A 299 -8.16 -11.45 5.59
C ALA A 299 -8.07 -12.41 6.80
N SER A 300 -7.39 -11.97 7.85
CA SER A 300 -7.13 -12.71 9.09
C SER A 300 -7.25 -11.75 10.29
N PRO A 301 -8.47 -11.50 10.79
CA PRO A 301 -8.70 -10.48 11.83
C PRO A 301 -7.91 -10.72 13.12
N ASP A 302 -7.11 -9.71 13.48
CA ASP A 302 -6.40 -9.61 14.76
C ASP A 302 -6.57 -8.20 15.34
N ALA A 303 -7.14 -8.12 16.54
CA ALA A 303 -7.38 -6.86 17.24
C ALA A 303 -6.09 -6.09 17.57
N ALA A 304 -4.94 -6.77 17.66
CA ALA A 304 -3.65 -6.11 17.83
C ALA A 304 -3.26 -5.29 16.59
N PHE A 305 -3.61 -5.77 15.39
CA PHE A 305 -3.30 -5.05 14.14
C PHE A 305 -4.19 -3.82 13.97
N SER A 306 -5.50 -3.92 14.22
CA SER A 306 -6.37 -2.75 14.15
C SER A 306 -5.99 -1.71 15.21
N ALA A 307 -5.71 -2.13 16.45
CA ALA A 307 -5.23 -1.23 17.51
C ALA A 307 -3.88 -0.57 17.17
N PHE A 308 -2.98 -1.28 16.49
CA PHE A 308 -1.72 -0.73 16.02
C PHE A 308 -1.95 0.36 14.94
N LEU A 309 -2.81 0.08 13.96
CA LEU A 309 -3.12 1.00 12.87
C LEU A 309 -3.77 2.29 13.38
N THR A 310 -4.80 2.18 14.22
CA THR A 310 -5.47 3.37 14.78
C THR A 310 -4.53 4.17 15.67
N LYS A 311 -3.67 3.51 16.45
CA LYS A 311 -2.67 4.19 17.30
C LYS A 311 -1.67 5.00 16.49
N ASN A 312 -1.18 4.47 15.37
CA ASN A 312 -0.25 5.20 14.51
C ASN A 312 -0.96 6.35 13.77
N ALA A 313 -2.19 6.14 13.30
CA ALA A 313 -3.01 7.21 12.71
C ALA A 313 -3.25 8.36 13.69
N ASP A 314 -3.57 8.05 14.95
CA ASP A 314 -3.72 9.06 16.01
C ASP A 314 -2.40 9.79 16.31
N ALA A 315 -1.27 9.07 16.33
CA ALA A 315 0.05 9.68 16.57
C ALA A 315 0.43 10.66 15.45
N ILE A 316 0.24 10.26 14.19
CA ILE A 316 0.42 11.12 13.01
C ILE A 316 -0.43 12.38 13.17
N TRP A 317 -1.73 12.21 13.39
CA TRP A 317 -2.67 13.33 13.39
C TRP A 317 -2.42 14.33 14.52
N ASN A 318 -2.00 13.84 15.68
CA ASN A 318 -1.83 14.67 16.88
C ASN A 318 -0.40 15.18 17.11
N SER A 319 0.62 14.51 16.54
CA SER A 319 2.03 14.76 16.90
C SER A 319 2.94 15.04 15.70
N ASP A 320 2.57 14.60 14.50
CA ASP A 320 3.34 14.77 13.25
C ASP A 320 2.57 15.56 12.19
N ARG A 321 1.67 16.43 12.63
CA ARG A 321 0.86 17.32 11.79
C ARG A 321 1.20 18.77 12.08
N ASP A 322 1.45 19.55 11.03
CA ASP A 322 1.55 21.00 11.11
C ASP A 322 0.16 21.63 10.97
N ASP A 323 -0.44 22.05 12.08
CA ASP A 323 -1.81 22.58 12.12
C ASP A 323 -2.11 23.72 11.12
N PRO A 324 -1.22 24.71 10.89
CA PRO A 324 -1.49 25.78 9.93
C PRO A 324 -1.59 25.33 8.48
N THR A 325 -0.85 24.28 8.08
CA THR A 325 -0.74 23.85 6.68
C THR A 325 -1.46 22.54 6.39
N GLY A 326 -1.67 21.71 7.41
CA GLY A 326 -2.14 20.33 7.26
C GLY A 326 -1.07 19.35 6.74
N PHE A 327 0.20 19.77 6.72
CA PHE A 327 1.29 18.86 6.35
C PHE A 327 1.49 17.76 7.38
N LEU A 328 1.79 16.56 6.90
CA LEU A 328 2.10 15.36 7.67
C LEU A 328 3.56 14.98 7.41
N GLY A 329 4.35 15.00 8.48
CA GLY A 329 5.77 14.69 8.43
C GLY A 329 6.04 13.20 8.32
N PRO A 330 7.33 12.81 8.33
CA PRO A 330 7.71 11.41 8.45
C PRO A 330 7.83 10.95 9.92
N HIS A 331 8.01 11.85 10.88
CA HIS A 331 8.25 11.50 12.29
C HIS A 331 6.94 11.27 13.05
N TRP A 332 6.29 10.13 12.82
CA TRP A 332 4.98 9.80 13.40
C TRP A 332 4.92 9.88 14.94
N GLN A 333 6.08 9.79 15.62
CA GLN A 333 6.23 9.97 17.07
C GLN A 333 6.09 11.44 17.52
N GLY A 334 6.24 12.37 16.59
CA GLY A 334 6.41 13.79 16.83
C GLY A 334 7.79 14.17 17.41
N PRO A 335 8.08 15.48 17.50
CA PRO A 335 7.28 16.56 16.91
C PRO A 335 7.37 16.55 15.38
N PHE A 336 6.42 17.24 14.73
CA PHE A 336 6.40 17.44 13.28
C PHE A 336 7.78 17.76 12.70
N ALA A 337 8.14 17.04 11.64
CA ALA A 337 9.30 17.32 10.80
C ALA A 337 8.86 17.69 9.37
N THR A 338 9.79 18.26 8.59
CA THR A 338 9.47 18.81 7.27
C THR A 338 8.83 17.74 6.39
N ALA A 339 7.60 17.98 5.97
CA ALA A 339 6.88 17.09 5.09
C ALA A 339 7.43 17.10 3.66
N THR A 340 7.42 15.92 3.05
CA THR A 340 7.68 15.67 1.64
C THR A 340 6.44 15.05 1.00
N ALA A 341 6.37 15.00 -0.34
CA ALA A 341 5.25 14.29 -0.97
C ALA A 341 5.14 12.82 -0.50
N PRO A 342 6.26 12.08 -0.36
CA PRO A 342 6.25 10.73 0.18
C PRO A 342 5.87 10.62 1.67
N SER A 343 6.30 11.56 2.53
CA SER A 343 5.88 11.51 3.95
C SER A 343 4.39 11.76 4.08
N GLN A 344 3.87 12.71 3.31
CA GLN A 344 2.45 13.04 3.28
C GLN A 344 1.63 11.83 2.80
N SER A 345 2.00 11.19 1.68
CA SER A 345 1.29 10.01 1.18
C SER A 345 1.39 8.82 2.14
N SER A 346 2.55 8.59 2.74
CA SER A 346 2.78 7.55 3.75
C SER A 346 1.90 7.72 4.98
N ALA A 347 1.74 8.95 5.46
CA ALA A 347 0.83 9.27 6.55
C ALA A 347 -0.64 9.08 6.17
N ILE A 348 -1.02 9.41 4.92
CA ILE A 348 -2.37 9.17 4.39
C ILE A 348 -2.66 7.65 4.32
N ASP A 349 -1.71 6.81 3.89
CA ASP A 349 -1.87 5.35 3.92
C ASP A 349 -2.27 4.86 5.33
N CYS A 350 -1.68 5.44 6.38
CA CYS A 350 -2.02 5.07 7.75
C CYS A 350 -3.44 5.51 8.16
N LEU A 351 -3.87 6.71 7.75
CA LEU A 351 -5.23 7.19 7.96
C LEU A 351 -6.26 6.32 7.22
N VAL A 352 -5.99 5.97 5.95
CA VAL A 352 -6.83 5.08 5.15
C VAL A 352 -6.89 3.68 5.77
N ALA A 353 -5.74 3.14 6.19
CA ALA A 353 -5.66 1.85 6.87
C ALA A 353 -6.47 1.84 8.18
N ALA A 354 -6.38 2.89 8.99
CA ALA A 354 -7.17 3.04 10.22
C ALA A 354 -8.67 3.13 9.94
N ALA A 355 -9.08 3.89 8.90
CA ALA A 355 -10.47 3.95 8.46
C ALA A 355 -11.01 2.57 8.04
N ALA A 356 -10.22 1.79 7.31
CA ALA A 356 -10.62 0.48 6.79
C ALA A 356 -10.79 -0.61 7.86
N VAL A 357 -10.18 -0.44 9.04
CA VAL A 357 -10.22 -1.41 10.15
C VAL A 357 -11.05 -0.95 11.36
N SER A 358 -11.67 0.24 11.27
CA SER A 358 -12.48 0.85 12.34
C SER A 358 -13.96 0.55 12.22
#